data_AF-A0A377E398-F1
#
_entry.id   AF-A0A377E398-F1
#
_cell.length_a   1.000
_cell.length_b   1.000
_cell.length_c   1.000
_cell.angle_alpha   90.00
_cell.angle_beta   90.00
_cell.angle_gamma   90.00
#
_symmetry.space_group_name_H-M   'P 1'
#
loop_
_entity.id
_entity.type
_entity.pdbx_description
1 polymer ?
#
loop_
_entity_poly.entity_id
_entity_poly.type
_entity_poly.pdbx_seq_one_letter_code
_entity_poly.pdbx_strand_id
1 'polypeptide(L)' 'MWSDLEDENGNFMVRKHTIDVPPGTKRSYRVTADALGRWAYHCHLLYHMEMGMFREVRVEE' A
#
# COMPACT_ATOMS: atom_id res chain seq x y z
N MET A 1 6.25 -3.89 6.04
CA MET A 1 5.29 -2.77 6.14
C MET A 1 3.89 -3.29 5.84
N TRP A 2 2.89 -2.85 6.60
CA TRP A 2 1.47 -3.24 6.46
C TRP A 2 0.58 -2.03 6.17
N SER A 3 -0.54 -2.25 5.47
CA SER A 3 -1.60 -1.26 5.27
C SER A 3 -2.74 -1.50 6.25
N ASP A 4 -2.97 -0.51 7.12
CA ASP A 4 -4.12 -0.45 8.03
C ASP A 4 -5.23 0.38 7.39
N LEU A 5 -6.33 -0.27 7.03
CA LEU A 5 -7.55 0.44 6.63
C LEU A 5 -8.24 0.99 7.87
N GLU A 6 -8.68 2.23 7.76
CA GLU A 6 -9.33 2.99 8.81
C GLU A 6 -10.69 3.51 8.31
N ASP A 7 -11.60 3.73 9.25
CA ASP A 7 -12.84 4.46 8.97
C ASP A 7 -12.57 5.98 8.84
N GLU A 8 -13.63 6.75 8.62
CA GLU A 8 -13.53 8.21 8.47
C GLU A 8 -13.03 8.94 9.73
N ASN A 9 -13.08 8.27 10.90
CA ASN A 9 -12.61 8.80 12.18
C ASN A 9 -11.20 8.31 12.55
N GLY A 10 -10.54 7.53 11.68
CA GLY A 10 -9.22 6.95 11.95
C GLY A 10 -9.27 5.68 12.81
N ASN A 11 -10.45 5.09 13.05
CA ASN A 11 -10.53 3.84 13.78
C ASN A 11 -10.10 2.68 12.89
N PHE A 12 -9.27 1.78 13.44
CA PHE A 12 -8.81 0.59 12.73
C PHE A 12 -9.98 -0.31 12.30
N MET A 13 -9.98 -0.73 11.03
CA MET A 13 -10.93 -1.69 10.48
C MET A 13 -10.27 -3.03 10.20
N VAL A 14 -9.22 -3.04 9.37
CA VAL A 14 -8.54 -4.27 8.94
C VAL A 14 -7.11 -3.98 8.49
N ARG A 15 -6.22 -4.94 8.71
CA ARG A 15 -4.83 -4.93 8.23
C ARG A 15 -4.68 -5.83 7.01
N LYS A 16 -4.07 -5.33 5.94
CA LYS A 16 -3.80 -6.07 4.70
C LYS A 16 -2.45 -5.71 4.11
N HIS A 17 -1.90 -6.60 3.28
CA HIS A 17 -0.68 -6.35 2.49
C HIS A 17 -1.00 -6.00 1.02
N THR A 18 -2.26 -6.15 0.59
CA THR A 18 -2.75 -5.74 -0.72
C THR A 18 -4.16 -5.20 -0.57
N ILE A 19 -4.44 -4.07 -1.21
CA ILE A 19 -5.72 -3.34 -1.15
C ILE A 19 -6.27 -3.21 -2.57
N ASP A 20 -7.52 -3.64 -2.76
CA ASP A 20 -8.22 -3.43 -4.02
C ASP A 20 -8.68 -1.97 -4.16
N VAL A 21 -8.42 -1.38 -5.32
CA VAL A 21 -8.84 -0.01 -5.66
C VAL A 21 -9.64 -0.08 -6.97
N PRO A 22 -10.99 -0.04 -6.91
CA PRO A 22 -11.80 -0.05 -8.11
C PRO A 22 -11.52 1.15 -9.04
N PRO A 23 -11.76 1.04 -10.35
CA PRO A 23 -11.57 2.13 -11.30
C PRO A 23 -12.34 3.40 -10.90
N GLY A 24 -11.69 4.56 -11.03
CA GLY A 24 -12.29 5.87 -10.71
C GLY A 24 -12.48 6.14 -9.21
N THR A 25 -11.99 5.25 -8.33
CA THR A 25 -12.10 5.43 -6.87
C THR A 25 -10.77 5.84 -6.23
N LYS A 26 -10.87 6.36 -5.01
CA LYS A 26 -9.74 6.63 -4.14
C LYS A 26 -9.88 5.82 -2.85
N ARG A 27 -8.75 5.41 -2.29
CA ARG A 27 -8.63 4.77 -0.97
C ARG A 27 -7.51 5.45 -0.19
N SER A 28 -7.68 5.53 1.11
CA SER A 28 -6.64 5.92 2.07
C SER A 28 -6.42 4.75 3.03
N TYR A 29 -5.19 4.54 3.45
CA TYR A 29 -4.81 3.59 4.50
C TYR A 29 -3.54 4.08 5.16
N ARG A 30 -3.35 3.71 6.42
CA ARG A 30 -2.15 4.05 7.20
C ARG A 30 -1.09 2.98 7.00
N VAL A 31 0.16 3.41 6.89
CA VAL A 31 1.33 2.53 6.86
C VAL A 31 2.27 2.96 7.97
N THR A 32 2.66 2.01 8.81
CA THR A 32 3.76 2.22 9.77
C THR A 32 5.07 1.85 9.09
N ALA A 33 6.02 2.79 9.06
CA ALA A 33 7.37 2.58 8.51
C ALA A 33 8.28 1.92 9.56
N ASP A 34 7.91 0.71 10.00
CA ASP A 34 8.54 -0.04 11.09
C ASP A 34 9.59 -1.05 10.64
N ALA A 35 9.89 -1.11 9.33
CA ALA A 35 10.75 -2.12 8.76
C ALA A 35 11.74 -1.47 7.77
N LEU A 36 13.00 -1.35 8.21
CA LEU A 36 14.11 -0.80 7.42
C LEU A 36 14.31 -1.57 6.10
N GLY A 37 14.74 -0.86 5.06
CA GLY A 37 15.10 -1.44 3.78
C GLY A 37 14.32 -0.88 2.59
N ARG A 38 14.37 -1.63 1.48
CA ARG A 38 13.74 -1.27 0.20
C ARG A 38 12.55 -2.19 -0.05
N TRP A 39 11.38 -1.60 -0.25
CA TRP A 39 10.13 -2.31 -0.37
C TRP A 39 9.47 -2.06 -1.71
N ALA A 40 9.03 -3.14 -2.35
CA ALA A 40 8.22 -3.04 -3.56
C ALA A 40 6.84 -2.48 -3.22
N TYR A 41 6.40 -1.49 -4.01
CA TYR A 41 5.09 -0.88 -3.90
C TYR A 41 4.51 -0.73 -5.30
N HIS A 42 3.56 -1.60 -5.65
CA HIS A 42 3.14 -1.77 -7.04
C HIS A 42 1.71 -2.32 -7.16
N CYS A 43 1.16 -2.23 -8.37
CA CYS A 43 -0.07 -2.94 -8.70
C CYS A 43 0.20 -4.45 -8.77
N HIS A 44 -0.68 -5.27 -8.17
CA HIS A 44 -0.50 -6.72 -8.13
C HIS A 44 -1.02 -7.44 -9.40
N LEU A 45 -1.54 -6.69 -10.37
CA LEU A 45 -1.79 -7.17 -11.73
C LEU A 45 -0.45 -7.22 -12.47
N LEU A 46 0.07 -8.42 -12.72
CA LEU A 46 1.45 -8.63 -13.19
C LEU A 46 1.79 -7.82 -14.45
N TYR A 47 0.87 -7.72 -15.40
CA TYR A 47 1.08 -6.94 -16.63
C TYR A 47 1.19 -5.42 -16.35
N HIS A 48 0.45 -4.90 -15.37
CA HIS A 48 0.61 -3.50 -14.93
C HIS A 48 1.96 -3.29 -14.24
N MET A 49 2.37 -4.22 -13.38
CA MET A 49 3.67 -4.20 -12.72
C MET A 49 4.80 -4.16 -13.75
N GLU A 50 4.76 -5.05 -14.73
CA GLU A 50 5.75 -5.16 -15.81
C GLU A 50 5.82 -3.90 -16.68
N MET A 51 4.67 -3.28 -16.96
CA MET A 51 4.59 -2.02 -17.72
C MET A 51 4.95 -0.77 -16.90
N GLY A 52 5.41 -0.92 -15.65
CA GLY A 52 5.97 0.16 -14.84
C GLY A 52 5.06 0.77 -13.79
N MET A 53 3.90 0.17 -13.48
CA MET A 53 3.13 0.50 -12.25
C MET A 53 3.81 -0.08 -11.01
N PHE A 54 5.09 0.26 -10.83
CA PHE A 54 5.97 -0.22 -9.78
C PHE A 54 6.78 0.94 -9.21
N ARG A 55 6.92 0.95 -7.88
CA ARG A 55 7.76 1.89 -7.14
C ARG A 55 8.51 1.16 -6.03
N GLU A 56 9.63 1.75 -5.63
CA GLU A 56 10.37 1.37 -4.44
C GLU A 56 10.05 2.39 -3.33
N VAL A 57 9.75 1.89 -2.14
CA VAL A 57 9.67 2.68 -0.91
C VAL A 57 10.89 2.35 -0.06
N ARG A 58 11.60 3.39 0.40
CA ARG A 58 12.78 3.25 1.27
C ARG A 58 12.41 3.64 2.69
N VAL A 59 12.78 2.79 3.63
CA VAL A 59 12.72 3.07 5.06
C VAL A 59 14.15 3.05 5.58
N GLU A 60 14.58 4.20 6.08
CA GLU A 60 15.93 4.50 6.56
C GLU A 60 15.83 4.95 8.03
N GLU A 61 16.96 4.97 8.74
CA GLU A 61 17.06 5.39 10.16
C GLU A 61 16.89 6.91 10.33
#